data_AF-A0A4Q0XXC6-F1
#
_entry.id   AF-A0A4Q0XXC6-F1
#
_cell.length_a   1.000
_cell.length_b   1.000
_cell.length_c   1.000
_cell.angle_alpha   90.00
_cell.angle_beta   90.00
_cell.angle_gamma   90.00
#
_symmetry.space_group_name_H-M   'P 1'
#
loop_
_entity.id
_entity.type
_entity.pdbx_description
1 polymer ?
#
loop_
_entity_poly.entity_id
_entity_poly.type
_entity_poly.pdbx_seq_one_letter_code
_entity_poly.pdbx_strand_id
1 'polypeptide(L)' 'MEYLISLLEKENLQFNICYKEYKIEKNKILIKKSKAMYSSFIETRELLKLYNIFGHLKNVEFLLLENEDISIKLKEEDH' A
#
# COMPACT_ATOMS: atom_id res chain seq x y z
N MET A 1 6.15 1.00 -12.61
CA MET A 1 6.52 1.13 -11.18
C MET A 1 6.55 2.59 -10.74
N GLU A 2 7.24 3.46 -11.49
CA GLU A 2 7.34 4.90 -11.22
C GLU A 2 5.98 5.59 -10.99
N TYR A 3 4.96 5.25 -11.79
CA TYR A 3 3.59 5.75 -11.59
C TYR A 3 3.05 5.44 -10.18
N LEU A 4 3.20 4.20 -9.70
CA LEU A 4 2.70 3.79 -8.38
C LEU A 4 3.45 4.50 -7.24
N ILE A 5 4.76 4.71 -7.40
CA ILE A 5 5.57 5.47 -6.45
C ILE A 5 5.09 6.93 -6.41
N SER A 6 4.86 7.55 -7.57
CA SER A 6 4.37 8.93 -7.64
C SER A 6 2.99 9.10 -6.97
N LEU A 7 2.12 8.09 -7.05
CA LEU A 7 0.84 8.09 -6.33
C LEU A 7 1.05 8.01 -4.81
N LEU A 8 1.93 7.12 -4.34
CA LEU A 8 2.26 7.02 -2.91
C LEU A 8 2.85 8.32 -2.35
N GLU A 9 3.74 8.96 -3.11
CA GLU A 9 4.36 10.22 -2.71
C GLU A 9 3.36 11.37 -2.66
N LYS A 10 2.45 11.47 -3.65
CA LYS A 10 1.36 12.47 -3.64
C LYS A 10 0.44 12.33 -2.44
N GLU A 11 0.16 11.10 -2.04
CA GLU A 11 -0.70 10.79 -0.89
C GLU A 11 0.03 10.99 0.45
N ASN A 12 1.32 11.34 0.41
CA ASN A 12 2.17 11.62 1.57
C ASN A 12 2.03 10.54 2.66
N LEU A 13 2.39 9.29 2.33
CA LEU A 13 2.45 8.17 3.29
C LEU A 13 3.11 8.52 4.63
N GLN A 14 4.03 9.48 4.66
CA GLN A 14 4.68 9.98 5.88
C GLN A 14 3.69 10.47 6.96
N PHE A 15 2.46 10.84 6.59
CA PHE A 15 1.42 11.25 7.55
C PHE A 15 0.60 10.09 8.11
N ASN A 16 0.76 8.88 7.56
CA ASN A 16 0.17 7.69 8.12
C ASN A 16 0.96 7.25 9.36
N ILE A 17 0.27 6.76 10.39
CA ILE A 17 0.92 6.24 11.60
C ILE A 17 1.03 4.72 11.58
N CYS A 18 0.09 4.04 10.90
CA CYS A 18 0.08 2.59 10.76
C CYS A 18 0.88 2.14 9.53
N TYR A 19 0.85 2.90 8.43
CA TYR A 19 1.45 2.51 7.15
C TYR A 19 2.41 3.58 6.60
N LYS A 20 3.54 3.78 7.29
CA LYS A 20 4.45 4.91 7.05
C LYS A 20 5.70 4.59 6.21
N GLU A 21 6.11 3.32 6.20
CA GLU A 21 7.33 2.87 5.50
C GLU A 21 6.95 1.99 4.32
N TYR A 22 7.70 2.11 3.23
CA TYR A 22 7.55 1.21 2.09
C TYR A 22 8.90 0.78 1.52
N LYS A 23 8.92 -0.36 0.84
CA LYS A 23 10.07 -0.86 0.08
C LYS A 23 9.61 -1.22 -1.33
N ILE A 24 10.48 -0.99 -2.31
CA ILE A 24 10.25 -1.37 -3.70
C ILE A 24 11.01 -2.67 -3.96
N GLU A 25 10.32 -3.68 -4.46
CA GLU A 25 10.89 -4.98 -4.81
C GLU A 25 10.45 -5.38 -6.22
N LYS A 26 11.35 -5.31 -7.21
CA LYS A 26 11.12 -5.67 -8.63
C LYS A 26 9.79 -5.15 -9.22
N ASN A 27 8.69 -5.88 -9.04
CA ASN A 27 7.36 -5.63 -9.57
C ASN A 27 6.29 -5.31 -8.50
N LYS A 28 6.69 -5.08 -7.24
CA LYS A 28 5.77 -4.71 -6.16
C LYS A 28 6.31 -3.60 -5.26
N ILE A 29 5.39 -2.91 -4.60
CA ILE A 29 5.64 -2.02 -3.47
C ILE A 29 5.10 -2.69 -2.22
N LEU A 30 5.95 -2.83 -1.21
CA LEU A 30 5.60 -3.42 0.08
C LEU A 30 5.52 -2.29 1.12
N ILE A 31 4.32 -1.96 1.56
CA ILE A 31 4.07 -1.00 2.63
C ILE A 31 4.02 -1.76 3.95
N LYS A 32 4.86 -1.33 4.89
CA LYS A 32 5.03 -2.00 6.18
C LYS A 32 4.04 -1.49 7.21
N LYS A 33 3.35 -2.41 7.89
CA LYS A 33 2.56 -2.06 9.08
C LYS A 33 3.51 -1.73 10.24
N SER A 34 3.22 -0.64 10.93
CA SER A 34 3.88 -0.26 12.17
C SER A 34 3.60 -1.30 13.26
N LYS A 35 4.62 -1.64 14.04
CA LYS A 35 4.48 -2.56 15.18
C LYS A 35 3.84 -1.90 16.41
N ALA A 36 3.64 -0.58 16.38
CA ALA A 36 2.96 0.12 17.45
C ALA A 36 1.46 -0.20 17.41
N MET A 37 0.86 -0.34 18.59
CA MET A 37 -0.57 -0.61 18.72
C MET A 37 -1.34 0.70 18.56
N TYR A 38 -2.16 0.78 17.51
CA TYR A 38 -3.06 1.91 17.27
C TYR A 38 -4.50 1.46 17.39
N SER A 39 -5.43 2.41 17.52
CA SER A 39 -6.85 2.07 17.51
C SER A 39 -7.24 1.47 16.15
N SER A 40 -8.09 0.45 16.16
CA SER A 40 -8.63 -0.21 14.96
C SER A 40 -9.29 0.76 13.98
N PHE A 41 -9.88 1.85 14.49
CA PHE A 41 -10.44 2.92 13.66
C PHE A 41 -9.38 3.60 12.79
N ILE A 42 -8.21 3.92 13.36
CA ILE A 42 -7.13 4.57 12.61
C ILE A 42 -6.55 3.60 11.58
N GLU A 43 -6.27 2.35 11.98
CA GLU A 43 -5.76 1.32 11.08
C GLU A 43 -6.68 1.11 9.88
N THR A 44 -7.98 0.95 10.15
CA THR A 44 -9.00 0.76 9.10
C THR A 44 -9.08 1.97 8.18
N ARG A 45 -9.04 3.19 8.72
CA ARG A 45 -9.09 4.42 7.92
C ARG A 45 -7.89 4.54 6.98
N GLU A 46 -6.69 4.24 7.46
CA GLU A 46 -5.48 4.30 6.63
C GLU A 46 -5.46 3.19 5.57
N LEU A 47 -5.86 1.97 5.94
CA LEU A 47 -6.01 0.85 4.99
C LEU A 47 -7.00 1.21 3.87
N LEU A 48 -8.17 1.75 4.21
CA LEU A 48 -9.18 2.16 3.24
C LEU A 48 -8.69 3.26 2.30
N LYS A 49 -7.92 4.24 2.82
CA LYS A 49 -7.28 5.25 1.97
C LYS A 49 -6.38 4.59 0.92
N LEU A 50 -5.48 3.72 1.35
CA LEU A 50 -4.57 2.99 0.45
C LEU A 50 -5.34 2.14 -0.56
N TYR A 51 -6.38 1.44 -0.13
CA TYR A 51 -7.25 0.67 -1.01
C TYR A 51 -7.94 1.55 -2.06
N ASN A 52 -8.46 2.72 -1.69
CA ASN A 52 -9.10 3.63 -2.64
C ASN A 52 -8.13 4.18 -3.71
N ILE A 53 -6.85 4.32 -3.37
CA ILE A 53 -5.82 4.79 -4.31
C ILE A 53 -5.43 3.68 -5.29
N PHE A 54 -5.18 2.46 -4.79
CA PHE A 54 -4.55 1.39 -5.56
C PHE A 54 -5.49 0.26 -5.97
N GLY A 55 -6.47 -0.07 -5.13
CA GLY A 55 -7.37 -1.21 -5.29
C GLY A 55 -8.27 -1.13 -6.53
N HIS A 56 -8.50 0.08 -7.06
CA HIS A 56 -9.29 0.29 -8.27
C HIS A 56 -8.45 0.35 -9.56
N LEU A 57 -7.11 0.29 -9.46
CA LEU A 57 -6.25 0.35 -10.63
C LEU A 57 -6.26 -1.00 -11.36
N LYS A 58 -6.68 -0.99 -12.64
CA LYS A 58 -6.89 -2.20 -13.46
C LYS A 58 -5.67 -3.14 -13.47
N ASN A 59 -4.48 -2.58 -13.61
CA ASN A 59 -3.21 -3.32 -13.76
C ASN A 59 -2.47 -3.48 -12.43
N VAL A 60 -3.16 -3.32 -11.31
CA VAL A 60 -2.59 -3.44 -9.98
C VAL A 60 -3.34 -4.51 -9.19
N GLU A 61 -2.59 -5.27 -8.43
CA GLU A 61 -3.06 -6.19 -7.41
C GLU A 61 -2.74 -5.59 -6.04
N PHE A 62 -3.77 -5.41 -5.21
CA PHE A 62 -3.65 -4.92 -3.84
C PHE A 62 -3.93 -6.07 -2.88
N LEU A 63 -2.94 -6.44 -2.08
CA LEU A 63 -3.03 -7.57 -1.14
C LEU A 63 -2.69 -7.12 0.27
N LEU A 64 -3.55 -7.47 1.21
CA LEU A 64 -3.23 -7.46 2.65
C LEU A 64 -2.61 -8.81 3.00
N LEU A 65 -1.37 -8.81 3.46
CA LEU A 65 -0.62 -10.01 3.82
C LEU A 65 -0.99 -10.47 5.23
N GLU A 66 -0.65 -11.72 5.58
CA GLU A 66 -0.93 -12.29 6.91
C GLU A 66 -0.25 -11.51 8.06
N ASN A 67 0.92 -10.93 7.78
CA ASN A 67 1.61 -10.05 8.72
C ASN A 67 1.10 -8.60 8.70
N GLU A 68 -0.06 -8.39 8.07
CA GLU A 68 -0.78 -7.12 7.93
C GLU A 68 -0.04 -6.03 7.12
N ASP A 69 1.08 -6.38 6.50
CA ASP A 69 1.71 -5.54 5.47
C ASP A 69 0.82 -5.48 4.22
N ILE A 70 1.00 -4.43 3.43
CA ILE A 70 0.27 -4.26 2.17
C ILE A 70 1.23 -4.45 1.01
N SER A 71 0.88 -5.32 0.07
CA SER A 71 1.60 -5.51 -1.19
C SER A 71 0.80 -4.94 -2.35
N ILE A 72 1.42 -4.02 -3.09
CA ILE A 72 0.89 -3.41 -4.31
C ILE A 72 1.73 -3.92 -5.48
N LYS A 73 1.21 -4.87 -6.26
CA LYS A 73 1.94 -5.53 -7.34
C LYS A 73 1.36 -5.12 -8.70
N LEU A 74 2.21 -4.94 -9.71
CA LEU A 74 1.73 -4.83 -11.09
C LEU A 74 1.30 -6.21 -11.59
N LYS A 75 0.10 -6.31 -12.15
CA LYS A 75 -0.34 -7.54 -12.82
C LYS A 75 0.56 -7.77 -14.04
N GLU A 76 1.02 -9.00 -14.22
CA GLU A 76 1.65 -9.40 -15.47
C GLU A 76 0.54 -9.42 -16.53
N GLU A 77 0.74 -8.71 -17.64
CA GLU A 77 -0.17 -8.82 -18.78
C GLU A 77 0.06 -10.21 -19.38
N ASP A 78 -0.92 -11.12 -19.22
CA ASP A 78 -0.97 -12.37 -19.97
C ASP A 78 -1.06 -12.00 -21.46
N HIS A 79 0.05 -12.18 -22.19
CA HIS A 79 0.15 -11.99 -23.64
C HIS A 79 -0.48 -13.14 -24.41
#